data_AF-A0A971FYJ7-F1
#
_entry.id   AF-A0A971FYJ7-F1
#
_cell.length_a   1.000
_cell.length_b   1.000
_cell.length_c   1.000
_cell.angle_alpha   90.00
_cell.angle_beta   90.00
_cell.angle_gamma   90.00
#
_symmetry.space_group_name_H-M   'P 1'
#
loop_
_entity.id
_entity.type
_entity.pdbx_description
1 polymer ?
#
loop_
_entity_poly.entity_id
_entity_poly.type
_entity_poly.pdbx_seq_one_letter_code
_entity_poly.pdbx_strand_id
1 'polypeptide(L)'
;MAADPAPPEAGPTPVAVPRGAVEVGAALGGGVWWAERVFEVAGGWAPTAAEAAVRVHLAELSRVVGEHAVALRRHLPRPTGVDPDTWVRGRAGADDVVAAIAAPTGSPERLAGLHRALLPRLVVAWTAHRDGAALADRGIARSLGHAVADLSAAGVEGEALLQALIGTDPSLARSAATAAGEVEAALVVTGGLLPDPPVRMPGAAP
;
A
#
# COMPACT_ATOMS: atom_id res chain seq x y z
N MET A 1 -51.66 30.96 23.99
CA MET A 1 -50.25 31.39 23.99
C MET A 1 -49.42 30.12 23.79
N ALA A 2 -49.08 29.80 22.53
CA ALA A 2 -48.32 28.59 22.22
C ALA A 2 -46.85 28.86 22.56
N ALA A 3 -46.23 27.96 23.31
CA ALA A 3 -44.81 28.04 23.65
C ALA A 3 -43.97 27.83 22.38
N ASP A 4 -42.99 28.70 22.19
CA ASP A 4 -42.02 28.63 21.10
C ASP A 4 -41.19 27.32 21.23
N PRO A 5 -41.00 26.53 20.16
CA PRO A 5 -40.20 25.32 20.24
C PRO A 5 -38.75 25.66 20.63
N ALA A 6 -38.20 24.88 21.56
CA ALA A 6 -36.82 25.03 21.99
C ALA A 6 -35.86 24.95 20.78
N PRO A 7 -34.81 25.79 20.74
CA PRO A 7 -33.83 25.75 19.66
C PRO A 7 -33.19 24.36 19.58
N PRO A 8 -32.86 23.87 18.38
CA PRO A 8 -32.21 22.57 18.21
C PRO A 8 -30.90 22.56 18.99
N GLU A 9 -30.67 21.50 19.78
CA GLU A 9 -29.41 21.30 20.48
C GLU A 9 -28.26 21.40 19.46
N ALA A 10 -27.30 22.26 19.76
CA ALA A 10 -26.09 22.38 18.96
C ALA A 10 -25.43 20.99 18.90
N GLY A 11 -25.34 20.42 17.70
CA GLY A 11 -24.67 19.15 17.47
C GLY A 11 -23.25 19.19 18.03
N PRO A 12 -22.67 18.02 18.38
CA PRO A 12 -21.35 17.96 19.00
C PRO A 12 -20.34 18.77 18.19
N THR A 13 -19.66 19.70 18.86
CA THR A 13 -18.62 20.53 18.24
C THR A 13 -17.55 19.61 17.66
N PRO A 14 -17.13 19.79 16.39
CA PRO A 14 -16.09 18.96 15.80
C PRO A 14 -14.83 18.99 16.66
N VAL A 15 -14.44 17.85 17.21
CA VAL A 15 -13.20 17.74 17.99
C VAL A 15 -12.03 17.86 17.03
N ALA A 16 -11.19 18.88 17.22
CA ALA A 16 -10.00 19.06 16.41
C ALA A 16 -9.03 17.88 16.64
N VAL A 17 -8.68 17.16 15.57
CA VAL A 17 -7.70 16.06 15.64
C VAL A 17 -6.29 16.65 15.74
N PRO A 18 -5.45 16.21 16.70
CA PRO A 18 -4.07 16.68 16.79
C PRO A 18 -3.29 16.44 15.49
N ARG A 19 -2.48 17.40 15.06
CA ARG A 19 -1.71 17.32 13.81
C ARG A 19 -0.88 16.03 13.68
N GLY A 20 -0.20 15.61 14.75
CA GLY A 20 0.57 14.37 14.74
C GLY A 20 -0.29 13.12 14.51
N ALA A 21 -1.54 13.11 15.00
CA ALA A 21 -2.48 12.02 14.73
C ALA A 21 -2.97 12.02 13.29
N VAL A 22 -3.11 13.20 12.66
CA VAL A 22 -3.45 13.32 11.23
C VAL A 22 -2.33 12.78 10.36
N GLU A 23 -1.08 13.13 10.65
CA GLU A 23 0.10 12.69 9.89
C GLU A 23 0.31 11.17 10.01
N VAL A 24 0.27 10.62 11.24
CA VAL A 24 0.34 9.17 11.48
C VAL A 24 -0.84 8.45 10.85
N GLY A 25 -2.06 8.98 11.01
CA GLY A 25 -3.28 8.39 10.43
C GLY A 25 -3.22 8.33 8.90
N ALA A 26 -2.75 9.38 8.23
CA ALA A 26 -2.59 9.40 6.78
C ALA A 26 -1.53 8.39 6.29
N ALA A 27 -0.38 8.29 6.97
CA ALA A 27 0.68 7.36 6.58
C ALA A 27 0.30 5.89 6.83
N LEU A 28 -0.28 5.57 7.99
CA LEU A 28 -0.77 4.22 8.30
C LEU A 28 -1.96 3.84 7.42
N GLY A 29 -2.92 4.75 7.26
CA GLY A 29 -4.09 4.54 6.43
C GLY A 29 -3.74 4.28 4.96
N GLY A 30 -2.78 5.01 4.41
CA GLY A 30 -2.24 4.71 3.08
C GLY A 30 -1.53 3.36 3.03
N GLY A 31 -0.80 2.98 4.08
CA GLY A 31 -0.16 1.66 4.19
C GLY A 31 -1.18 0.52 4.20
N VAL A 32 -2.24 0.65 5.00
CA VAL A 32 -3.37 -0.29 5.00
C VAL A 32 -3.99 -0.37 3.61
N TRP A 33 -4.29 0.77 3.00
CA TRP A 33 -4.93 0.80 1.68
C TRP A 33 -4.09 0.06 0.64
N TRP A 34 -2.78 0.28 0.58
CA TRP A 34 -1.90 -0.45 -0.34
C TRP A 34 -1.84 -1.95 -0.05
N ALA A 35 -1.78 -2.34 1.23
CA ALA A 35 -1.79 -3.74 1.62
C ALA A 35 -3.07 -4.46 1.15
N GLU A 36 -4.23 -3.80 1.28
CA GLU A 36 -5.50 -4.31 0.77
C GLU A 36 -5.54 -4.41 -0.76
N ARG A 37 -5.04 -3.40 -1.48
CA ARG A 37 -5.03 -3.45 -2.95
C ARG A 37 -4.12 -4.57 -3.48
N VAL A 38 -2.96 -4.78 -2.84
CA VAL A 38 -2.09 -5.93 -3.18
C VAL A 38 -2.79 -7.25 -2.83
N PHE A 39 -3.49 -7.32 -1.70
CA PHE A 39 -4.27 -8.50 -1.31
C PHE A 39 -5.30 -8.87 -2.38
N GLU A 40 -6.08 -7.88 -2.81
CA GLU A 40 -7.14 -8.04 -3.83
C GLU A 40 -6.57 -8.43 -5.20
N VAL A 41 -5.54 -7.73 -5.66
CA VAL A 41 -4.96 -7.97 -6.99
C VAL A 41 -4.26 -9.33 -7.05
N ALA A 42 -3.38 -9.64 -6.09
CA ALA A 42 -2.68 -10.92 -6.06
C ALA A 42 -3.67 -12.09 -5.84
N GLY A 43 -4.66 -11.91 -4.97
CA GLY A 43 -5.70 -12.89 -4.69
C GLY A 43 -6.61 -13.16 -5.90
N GLY A 44 -6.93 -12.12 -6.67
CA GLY A 44 -7.71 -12.24 -7.91
C GLY A 44 -6.93 -12.91 -9.05
N TRP A 45 -5.61 -12.78 -9.08
CA TRP A 45 -4.76 -13.43 -10.08
C TRP A 45 -4.43 -14.88 -9.77
N ALA A 46 -4.28 -15.24 -8.49
CA ALA A 46 -3.93 -16.59 -8.06
C ALA A 46 -4.79 -17.70 -8.71
N PRO A 47 -6.12 -17.60 -8.84
CA PRO A 47 -6.92 -18.65 -9.50
C PRO A 47 -6.80 -18.67 -11.03
N THR A 48 -6.30 -17.59 -11.65
CA THR A 48 -6.24 -17.46 -13.12
C THR A 48 -4.85 -17.60 -13.71
N ALA A 49 -3.78 -17.61 -12.90
CA ALA A 49 -2.43 -17.81 -13.41
C ALA A 49 -2.23 -19.24 -13.94
N ALA A 50 -1.59 -19.36 -15.10
CA ALA A 50 -1.41 -20.63 -15.80
C ALA A 50 -0.43 -21.57 -15.07
N GLU A 51 0.63 -21.01 -14.51
CA GLU A 51 1.73 -21.73 -13.90
C GLU A 51 1.47 -22.00 -12.42
N ALA A 52 1.61 -23.26 -11.99
CA ALA A 52 1.34 -23.66 -10.61
C ALA A 52 2.18 -22.88 -9.59
N ALA A 53 3.46 -22.66 -9.87
CA ALA A 53 4.35 -21.90 -9.00
C ALA A 53 3.89 -20.45 -8.83
N VAL A 54 3.43 -19.82 -9.93
CA VAL A 54 2.90 -18.45 -9.90
C VAL A 54 1.61 -18.38 -9.09
N ARG A 55 0.71 -19.38 -9.22
CA ARG A 55 -0.51 -19.44 -8.40
C ARG A 55 -0.21 -19.50 -6.90
N VAL A 56 0.70 -20.38 -6.50
CA VAL A 56 1.09 -20.54 -5.09
C VAL A 56 1.70 -19.25 -4.55
N HIS A 57 2.63 -18.67 -5.30
CA HIS A 57 3.28 -17.41 -4.94
C HIS A 57 2.29 -16.26 -4.75
N LEU A 58 1.38 -16.06 -5.70
CA LEU A 58 0.37 -15.00 -5.62
C LEU A 58 -0.63 -15.21 -4.49
N ALA A 59 -1.05 -16.46 -4.24
CA ALA A 59 -1.93 -16.80 -3.13
C ALA A 59 -1.26 -16.51 -1.78
N GLU A 60 0.02 -16.87 -1.64
CA GLU A 60 0.77 -16.62 -0.42
C GLU A 60 1.04 -15.13 -0.20
N LEU A 61 1.44 -14.40 -1.25
CA LEU A 61 1.60 -12.95 -1.18
C LEU A 61 0.29 -12.29 -0.73
N SER A 62 -0.84 -12.63 -1.36
CA SER A 62 -2.17 -12.14 -1.00
C SER A 62 -2.45 -12.38 0.49
N ARG A 63 -2.31 -13.62 0.96
CA ARG A 63 -2.52 -13.98 2.36
C ARG A 63 -1.69 -13.11 3.31
N VAL A 64 -0.38 -13.03 3.07
CA VAL A 64 0.57 -12.31 3.93
C VAL A 64 0.28 -10.81 3.95
N VAL A 65 0.01 -10.17 2.80
CA VAL A 65 -0.32 -8.74 2.81
C VAL A 65 -1.67 -8.45 3.45
N GLY A 66 -2.64 -9.37 3.36
CA GLY A 66 -3.91 -9.27 4.08
C GLY A 66 -3.71 -9.30 5.60
N GLU A 67 -2.82 -10.16 6.09
CA GLU A 67 -2.42 -10.19 7.51
C GLU A 67 -1.76 -8.88 7.95
N HIS A 68 -0.88 -8.31 7.11
CA HIS A 68 -0.26 -7.01 7.37
C HIS A 68 -1.28 -5.87 7.34
N ALA A 69 -2.26 -5.88 6.44
CA ALA A 69 -3.34 -4.89 6.42
C ALA A 69 -4.11 -4.89 7.75
N VAL A 70 -4.46 -6.07 8.25
CA VAL A 70 -5.13 -6.23 9.57
C VAL A 70 -4.23 -5.76 10.71
N ALA A 71 -2.94 -6.10 10.68
CA ALA A 71 -2.00 -5.68 11.71
C ALA A 71 -1.81 -4.14 11.74
N LEU A 72 -1.64 -3.51 10.58
CA LEU A 72 -1.49 -2.06 10.45
C LEU A 72 -2.75 -1.30 10.86
N ARG A 73 -3.94 -1.81 10.50
CA ARG A 73 -5.23 -1.22 10.92
C ARG A 73 -5.37 -1.08 12.42
N ARG A 74 -4.79 -1.99 13.21
CA ARG A 74 -4.88 -1.95 14.67
C ARG A 74 -4.23 -0.70 15.26
N HIS A 75 -3.26 -0.13 14.55
CA HIS A 75 -2.52 1.07 14.93
C HIS A 75 -3.16 2.38 14.47
N LEU A 76 -4.25 2.34 13.70
CA LEU A 76 -4.92 3.55 13.24
C LEU A 76 -5.36 4.43 14.42
N PRO A 77 -5.10 5.75 14.38
CA PRO A 77 -5.55 6.66 15.41
C PRO A 77 -7.07 6.63 15.59
N ARG A 78 -7.52 6.60 16.85
CA ARG A 78 -8.96 6.59 17.22
C ARG A 78 -9.35 7.81 18.07
N PRO A 79 -9.24 9.05 17.55
CA PRO A 79 -9.74 10.21 18.28
C PRO A 79 -11.26 10.12 18.44
N THR A 80 -11.78 10.72 19.52
CA THR A 80 -13.21 10.69 19.83
C THR A 80 -14.06 11.20 18.67
N GLY A 81 -15.05 10.42 18.24
CA GLY A 81 -15.98 10.79 17.17
C GLY A 81 -15.44 10.64 15.75
N VAL A 82 -14.25 10.07 15.56
CA VAL A 82 -13.69 9.78 14.23
C VAL A 82 -13.67 8.28 14.01
N ASP A 83 -14.29 7.84 12.91
CA ASP A 83 -14.20 6.46 12.44
C ASP A 83 -12.78 6.19 11.89
N PRO A 84 -12.03 5.21 12.43
CA PRO A 84 -10.69 4.89 11.96
C PRO A 84 -10.62 4.49 10.48
N ASP A 85 -11.68 3.94 9.90
CA ASP A 85 -11.66 3.56 8.48
C ASP A 85 -11.59 4.77 7.54
N THR A 86 -11.91 5.98 8.01
CA THR A 86 -11.74 7.23 7.23
C THR A 86 -10.28 7.54 6.91
N TRP A 87 -9.33 6.96 7.65
CA TRP A 87 -7.91 7.08 7.35
C TRP A 87 -7.47 6.23 6.17
N VAL A 88 -8.18 5.13 5.87
CA VAL A 88 -7.78 4.11 4.88
C VAL A 88 -8.07 4.61 3.47
N ARG A 89 -7.09 5.31 2.88
CA ARG A 89 -7.21 5.88 1.54
C ARG A 89 -5.86 5.97 0.85
N GLY A 90 -5.85 5.69 -0.46
CA GLY A 90 -4.71 5.95 -1.32
C GLY A 90 -4.46 7.45 -1.51
N ARG A 91 -3.26 7.78 -1.99
CA ARG A 91 -2.94 9.13 -2.48
C ARG A 91 -3.70 9.39 -3.77
N ALA A 92 -3.85 10.66 -4.17
CA ALA A 92 -4.41 10.99 -5.48
C ALA A 92 -3.63 10.27 -6.60
N GLY A 93 -4.36 9.64 -7.53
CA GLY A 93 -3.80 8.83 -8.61
C GLY A 93 -3.41 7.40 -8.21
N ALA A 94 -3.54 7.00 -6.94
CA ALA A 94 -3.22 5.63 -6.53
C ALA A 94 -4.09 4.58 -7.22
N ASP A 95 -5.35 4.91 -7.53
CA ASP A 95 -6.25 4.04 -8.29
C ASP A 95 -5.73 3.78 -9.72
N ASP A 96 -5.05 4.75 -10.36
CA ASP A 96 -4.47 4.58 -11.69
C ASP A 96 -3.31 3.57 -11.67
N VAL A 97 -2.54 3.55 -10.58
CA VAL A 97 -1.51 2.54 -10.35
C VAL A 97 -2.15 1.17 -10.16
N VAL A 98 -3.25 1.07 -9.40
CA VAL A 98 -4.01 -0.19 -9.24
C VAL A 98 -4.57 -0.66 -10.58
N ALA A 99 -5.07 0.24 -11.41
CA ALA A 99 -5.52 -0.09 -12.76
C ALA A 99 -4.36 -0.59 -13.65
N ALA A 100 -3.20 0.08 -13.60
CA ALA A 100 -2.02 -0.30 -14.35
C ALA A 100 -1.48 -1.68 -13.95
N ILE A 101 -1.43 -2.00 -12.64
CA ILE A 101 -1.04 -3.35 -12.21
C ILE A 101 -2.08 -4.38 -12.64
N ALA A 102 -3.39 -4.07 -12.57
CA ALA A 102 -4.48 -5.01 -12.83
C ALA A 102 -4.72 -5.31 -14.31
N ALA A 103 -4.29 -4.42 -15.22
CA ALA A 103 -4.55 -4.52 -16.65
C ALA A 103 -3.98 -5.78 -17.32
N PRO A 104 -2.75 -6.27 -17.00
CA PRO A 104 -2.19 -7.43 -17.66
C PRO A 104 -2.87 -8.75 -17.28
N THR A 105 -3.00 -9.63 -18.26
CA THR A 105 -3.60 -10.97 -18.10
C THR A 105 -2.56 -12.09 -18.00
N GLY A 106 -1.36 -11.89 -18.56
CA GLY A 106 -0.27 -12.85 -18.55
C GLY A 106 0.54 -12.81 -17.24
N SER A 107 1.04 -13.98 -16.84
CA SER A 107 1.89 -14.11 -15.64
C SER A 107 3.16 -13.26 -15.70
N PRO A 108 3.92 -13.20 -16.82
CA PRO A 108 5.13 -12.38 -16.90
C PRO A 108 4.87 -10.89 -16.63
N GLU A 109 3.83 -10.34 -17.25
CA GLU A 109 3.46 -8.94 -17.12
C GLU A 109 2.96 -8.61 -15.71
N ARG A 110 2.12 -9.47 -15.13
CA ARG A 110 1.63 -9.36 -13.74
C ARG A 110 2.77 -9.37 -12.74
N LEU A 111 3.68 -10.35 -12.86
CA LEU A 111 4.84 -10.46 -11.97
C LEU A 111 5.77 -9.25 -12.14
N ALA A 112 5.99 -8.78 -13.36
CA ALA A 112 6.86 -7.62 -13.59
C ALA A 112 6.27 -6.33 -13.00
N GLY A 113 4.98 -6.05 -13.24
CA GLY A 113 4.30 -4.90 -12.64
C GLY A 113 4.34 -4.92 -11.12
N LEU A 114 4.16 -6.09 -10.51
CA LEU A 114 4.15 -6.22 -9.06
C LEU A 114 5.56 -6.20 -8.45
N HIS A 115 6.46 -7.07 -8.92
CA HIS A 115 7.75 -7.33 -8.27
C HIS A 115 8.88 -6.41 -8.74
N ARG A 116 8.80 -5.82 -9.94
CA ARG A 116 9.82 -4.86 -10.42
C ARG A 116 9.44 -3.39 -10.21
N ALA A 117 8.14 -3.09 -10.08
CA ALA A 117 7.67 -1.71 -9.92
C ALA A 117 7.01 -1.46 -8.55
N LEU A 118 5.84 -2.04 -8.28
CA LEU A 118 5.04 -1.67 -7.11
C LEU A 118 5.69 -2.07 -5.77
N LEU A 119 6.01 -3.35 -5.57
CA LEU A 119 6.51 -3.85 -4.28
C LEU A 119 7.84 -3.21 -3.85
N PRO A 120 8.84 -3.00 -4.73
CA PRO A 120 10.05 -2.28 -4.36
C PRO A 120 9.76 -0.88 -3.81
N ARG A 121 8.81 -0.14 -4.42
CA ARG A 121 8.41 1.18 -3.91
C ARG A 121 7.67 1.10 -2.58
N LEU A 122 6.84 0.08 -2.39
CA LEU A 122 6.13 -0.15 -1.13
C LEU A 122 7.12 -0.46 0.00
N VAL A 123 8.11 -1.32 -0.25
CA VAL A 123 9.20 -1.63 0.68
C VAL A 123 9.97 -0.37 1.07
N VAL A 124 10.31 0.50 0.12
CA VAL A 124 10.99 1.78 0.40
C VAL A 124 10.11 2.69 1.26
N ALA A 125 8.84 2.89 0.87
CA ALA A 125 7.93 3.77 1.60
C ALA A 125 7.66 3.28 3.03
N TRP A 126 7.46 1.97 3.21
CA TRP A 126 7.23 1.38 4.53
C TRP A 126 8.48 1.34 5.38
N THR A 127 9.66 1.20 4.78
CA THR A 127 10.95 1.34 5.49
C THR A 127 11.12 2.75 6.02
N ALA A 128 10.88 3.77 5.19
CA ALA A 128 10.96 5.17 5.63
C ALA A 128 9.96 5.46 6.77
N HIS A 129 8.73 4.94 6.66
CA HIS A 129 7.73 5.09 7.71
C HIS A 129 8.14 4.34 8.99
N ARG A 130 8.65 3.11 8.88
CA ARG A 130 9.17 2.33 10.01
C ARG A 130 10.26 3.09 10.77
N ASP A 131 11.21 3.65 10.04
CA ASP A 131 12.36 4.33 10.63
C ASP A 131 11.94 5.64 11.32
N GLY A 132 10.99 6.37 10.74
CA GLY A 132 10.36 7.52 11.39
C GLY A 132 9.58 7.13 12.65
N ALA A 133 8.85 6.00 12.61
CA ALA A 133 8.08 5.50 13.74
C ALA A 133 8.95 4.92 14.87
N ALA A 134 10.16 4.42 14.58
CA ALA A 134 11.01 3.74 15.56
C ALA A 134 11.32 4.57 16.83
N LEU A 135 11.31 5.90 16.69
CA LEU A 135 11.56 6.83 17.79
C LEU A 135 10.30 7.17 18.61
N ALA A 136 9.11 7.03 18.02
CA ALA A 136 7.84 7.50 18.60
C ALA A 136 6.89 6.35 18.99
N ASP A 137 6.85 5.28 18.21
CA ASP A 137 5.97 4.13 18.40
C ASP A 137 6.64 2.82 17.94
N ARG A 138 7.10 2.03 18.92
CA ARG A 138 7.74 0.74 18.68
C ARG A 138 6.78 -0.35 18.19
N GLY A 139 5.48 -0.19 18.41
CA GLY A 139 4.45 -1.11 17.92
C GLY A 139 4.28 -0.98 16.41
N ILE A 140 4.12 0.25 15.94
CA ILE A 140 4.06 0.58 14.50
C ILE A 140 5.35 0.14 13.80
N ALA A 141 6.51 0.51 14.35
CA ALA A 141 7.80 0.15 13.77
C ALA A 141 7.99 -1.37 13.67
N ARG A 142 7.52 -2.14 14.65
CA ARG A 142 7.58 -3.62 14.58
C ARG A 142 6.67 -4.18 13.49
N SER A 143 5.42 -3.74 13.41
CA SER A 143 4.48 -4.21 12.38
C SER A 143 4.97 -3.89 10.97
N LEU A 144 5.45 -2.66 10.73
CA LEU A 144 6.06 -2.30 9.45
C LEU A 144 7.35 -3.09 9.18
N GLY A 145 8.14 -3.39 10.21
CA GLY A 145 9.34 -4.23 10.10
C GLY A 145 9.04 -5.63 9.58
N HIS A 146 8.02 -6.30 10.12
CA HIS A 146 7.57 -7.60 9.62
C HIS A 146 7.06 -7.50 8.18
N ALA A 147 6.23 -6.50 7.90
CA ALA A 147 5.66 -6.30 6.56
C ALA A 147 6.74 -6.05 5.50
N VAL A 148 7.75 -5.24 5.81
CA VAL A 148 8.91 -4.99 4.93
C VAL A 148 9.72 -6.26 4.69
N ALA A 149 9.95 -7.08 5.73
CA ALA A 149 10.72 -8.32 5.59
C ALA A 149 10.01 -9.30 4.65
N ASP A 150 8.71 -9.53 4.87
CA ASP A 150 7.92 -10.45 4.06
C ASP A 150 7.80 -9.97 2.60
N LEU A 151 7.53 -8.68 2.39
CA LEU A 151 7.46 -8.12 1.04
C LEU A 151 8.80 -8.16 0.30
N SER A 152 9.91 -8.00 1.02
CA SER A 152 11.25 -8.11 0.42
C SER A 152 11.54 -9.54 -0.01
N ALA A 153 11.20 -10.53 0.83
CA ALA A 153 11.33 -11.95 0.48
C ALA A 153 10.45 -12.31 -0.72
N ALA A 154 9.17 -11.92 -0.70
CA ALA A 154 8.25 -12.13 -1.81
C ALA A 154 8.71 -11.41 -3.11
N GLY A 155 9.38 -10.27 -2.98
CA GLY A 155 10.02 -9.57 -4.10
C GLY A 155 11.08 -10.43 -4.80
N VAL A 156 11.99 -11.02 -4.03
CA VAL A 156 13.05 -11.90 -4.55
C VAL A 156 12.46 -13.17 -5.18
N GLU A 157 11.51 -13.81 -4.51
CA GLU A 157 10.84 -15.02 -5.01
C GLU A 157 10.06 -14.75 -6.30
N GLY A 158 9.30 -13.66 -6.35
CA GLY A 158 8.54 -13.27 -7.55
C GLY A 158 9.43 -12.92 -8.75
N GLU A 159 10.55 -12.24 -8.51
CA GLU A 159 11.54 -11.97 -9.57
C GLU A 159 12.17 -13.27 -10.08
N ALA A 160 12.49 -14.23 -9.20
CA ALA A 160 13.03 -15.52 -9.62
C ALA A 160 12.04 -16.29 -10.51
N LEU A 161 10.74 -16.27 -10.19
CA LEU A 161 9.69 -16.86 -11.02
C LEU A 161 9.60 -16.18 -12.39
N LEU A 162 9.63 -14.85 -12.42
CA LEU A 162 9.62 -14.09 -13.67
C LEU A 162 10.83 -14.44 -14.56
N GLN A 163 12.02 -14.53 -13.98
CA GLN A 163 13.23 -14.92 -14.71
C GLN A 163 13.15 -16.36 -15.24
N ALA A 164 12.53 -17.29 -14.51
CA ALA A 164 12.32 -18.65 -14.98
C ALA A 164 11.38 -18.70 -16.20
N LEU A 165 10.32 -17.88 -16.21
CA LEU A 165 9.42 -17.76 -17.36
C LEU A 165 10.14 -17.19 -18.58
N ILE A 166 10.88 -16.09 -18.40
CA ILE A 166 11.68 -15.47 -19.48
C ILE A 166 12.78 -16.40 -19.99
N GLY A 167 13.39 -17.20 -19.10
CA GLY A 167 14.39 -18.20 -19.48
C GLY A 167 13.81 -19.33 -20.34
N THR A 168 12.51 -19.59 -20.21
CA THR A 168 11.78 -20.57 -21.04
C THR A 168 11.39 -19.97 -22.39
N ASP A 169 10.91 -18.73 -22.40
CA ASP A 169 10.60 -17.97 -23.61
C ASP A 169 11.13 -16.53 -23.51
N PRO A 170 12.29 -16.24 -24.13
CA PRO A 170 12.89 -14.90 -24.09
C PRO A 170 12.03 -13.80 -24.72
N SER A 171 11.04 -14.14 -25.55
CA SER A 171 10.14 -13.15 -26.15
C SER A 171 9.26 -12.44 -25.11
N LEU A 172 9.01 -13.09 -23.96
CA LEU A 172 8.25 -12.55 -22.82
C LEU A 172 8.97 -11.38 -22.12
N ALA A 173 10.29 -11.22 -22.33
CA ALA A 173 11.05 -10.18 -21.66
C ALA A 173 10.56 -8.77 -22.00
N ARG A 174 10.14 -8.55 -23.26
CA ARG A 174 9.69 -7.23 -23.72
C ARG A 174 8.36 -6.85 -23.11
N SER A 175 7.38 -7.76 -23.10
CA SER A 175 6.06 -7.46 -22.54
C SER A 175 6.12 -7.27 -21.02
N ALA A 176 6.92 -8.08 -20.32
CA ALA A 176 7.22 -7.90 -18.90
C ALA A 176 7.82 -6.50 -18.60
N ALA A 177 8.80 -6.07 -19.41
CA ALA A 177 9.40 -4.74 -19.25
C ALA A 177 8.40 -3.61 -19.50
N THR A 178 7.55 -3.72 -20.54
CA THR A 178 6.50 -2.74 -20.81
C THR A 178 5.51 -2.62 -19.65
N ALA A 179 5.00 -3.74 -19.13
CA ALA A 179 4.06 -3.74 -18.02
C ALA A 179 4.64 -3.10 -16.76
N ALA A 180 5.89 -3.41 -16.40
CA ALA A 180 6.58 -2.74 -15.30
C ALA A 180 6.73 -1.23 -15.54
N GLY A 181 7.04 -0.83 -16.78
CA GLY A 181 7.16 0.59 -17.17
C GLY A 181 5.85 1.36 -17.08
N GLU A 182 4.72 0.75 -17.41
CA GLU A 182 3.38 1.36 -17.29
C GLU A 182 3.02 1.61 -15.82
N VAL A 183 3.32 0.65 -14.95
CA VAL A 183 3.13 0.81 -13.49
C VAL A 183 4.06 1.90 -12.94
N GLU A 184 5.33 1.94 -13.36
CA GLU A 184 6.27 3.00 -12.97
C GLU A 184 5.80 4.39 -13.42
N ALA A 185 5.28 4.51 -14.64
CA ALA A 185 4.75 5.77 -15.13
C ALA A 185 3.58 6.27 -14.27
N ALA A 186 2.65 5.38 -13.88
CA ALA A 186 1.56 5.71 -12.97
C ALA A 186 2.09 6.09 -11.57
N LEU A 187 3.09 5.36 -11.05
CA LEU A 187 3.70 5.64 -9.75
C LEU A 187 4.35 7.04 -9.70
N VAL A 188 4.99 7.49 -10.77
CA VAL A 188 5.58 8.83 -10.84
C VAL A 188 4.51 9.92 -10.71
N VAL A 189 3.35 9.74 -11.34
CA VAL A 189 2.24 10.70 -11.28
C VAL A 189 1.66 10.83 -9.87
N THR A 190 1.62 9.73 -9.11
CA THR A 190 1.13 9.78 -7.71
C THR A 190 2.02 10.60 -6.77
N GLY A 191 3.29 10.82 -7.14
CA GLY A 191 4.26 11.53 -6.31
C GLY A 191 4.63 10.77 -5.03
N GLY A 192 4.55 9.44 -5.06
CA GLY A 192 4.86 8.54 -3.95
C GLY A 192 3.65 7.76 -3.45
N LEU A 193 3.90 6.65 -2.73
CA LEU A 193 2.84 5.74 -2.26
C LEU A 193 2.19 6.18 -0.96
N LEU A 194 3.00 6.74 -0.06
CA LEU A 194 2.58 7.28 1.23
C LEU A 194 2.78 8.80 1.25
N PRO A 195 2.13 9.53 2.16
CA PRO A 195 2.55 10.89 2.48
C PRO A 195 4.03 10.88 2.87
N ASP A 196 4.77 11.92 2.49
CA ASP A 196 6.16 12.06 2.91
C ASP A 196 6.25 12.04 4.44
N PRO A 197 7.25 11.38 5.03
CA PRO A 197 7.45 11.44 6.47
C PRO A 197 7.64 12.92 6.88
N PRO A 198 7.26 13.30 8.11
CA PRO A 198 7.52 14.65 8.63
C PRO A 198 9.02 14.78 8.95
N VAL A 199 9.87 14.76 7.93
CA VAL A 199 11.29 15.06 8.04
C VAL A 199 11.64 16.07 6.96
N ARG A 200 11.48 17.35 7.27
CA ARG A 200 12.39 18.34 6.71
C ARG A 200 13.75 18.07 7.34
N MET A 201 14.67 17.51 6.57
CA MET A 201 16.08 17.56 6.91
C MET A 201 16.46 19.03 7.13
N PRO A 202 17.20 19.37 8.19
CA PRO A 202 17.74 20.72 8.34
C PRO A 202 18.59 21.02 7.09
N GLY A 203 18.13 21.94 6.23
CA GLY A 203 18.88 22.39 5.05
C GLY A 203 18.23 22.17 3.68
N ALA A 204 17.08 21.49 3.58
CA ALA A 204 16.36 21.44 2.30
C ALA A 204 15.49 22.71 2.13
N ALA A 205 16.00 23.67 1.37
CA ALA A 205 15.27 24.86 0.93
C ALA A 205 14.22 24.50 -0.16
N PRO A 206 13.15 25.31 -0.31
CA PRO A 206 12.06 25.05 -1.26
C PRO A 206 12.50 25.03 -2.73
#